data_AF-A0A6L7IPJ7-F1
#
_entry.id   AF-A0A6L7IPJ7-F1
#
_cell.length_a   1.000
_cell.length_b   1.000
_cell.length_c   1.000
_cell.angle_alpha   90.00
_cell.angle_beta   90.00
_cell.angle_gamma   90.00
#
_symmetry.space_group_name_H-M   'P 1'
#
loop_
_entity.id
_entity.type
_entity.pdbx_description
1 polymer ?
#
loop_
_entity_poly.entity_id
_entity_poly.type
_entity_poly.pdbx_seq_one_letter_code
_entity_poly.pdbx_strand_id
1 'polypeptide(L)'
;MKYLFVLFIISFNFFSAQKIEWKDDQKLVWENFRSKKNNLGETDVVAYTHCGWEYSVITSSDPKVSVKIDIQTIFNEDKSWKDDKRINDYVLVHEQKHFDIAEIHARKLRKEVAARIKNTSDFNKYFKSIYAKISSEYKNYQAAYDRDTSHGMNKEKQSEYNSRIADDLEQLKNYQKL
;
A
#
# COMPACT_ATOMS: atom_id res chain seq x y z
N MET A 1 23.84 -46.55 -30.20
CA MET A 1 22.65 -45.97 -29.53
C MET A 1 23.07 -45.32 -28.22
N LYS A 2 23.33 -44.01 -28.20
CA LYS A 2 23.27 -43.20 -26.97
C LYS A 2 22.84 -41.79 -27.38
N TYR A 3 21.54 -41.53 -27.30
CA TYR A 3 20.99 -40.19 -27.49
C TYR A 3 21.26 -39.39 -26.21
N LEU A 4 22.02 -38.30 -26.32
CA LEU A 4 22.24 -37.36 -25.23
C LEU A 4 21.06 -36.39 -25.19
N PHE A 5 20.20 -36.51 -24.18
CA PHE A 5 19.07 -35.62 -23.99
C PHE A 5 19.54 -34.42 -23.15
N VAL A 6 19.73 -33.26 -23.78
CA VAL A 6 20.06 -32.01 -23.08
C VAL A 6 18.76 -31.27 -22.80
N LEU A 7 18.37 -31.21 -21.53
CA LEU A 7 17.19 -30.48 -21.07
C LEU A 7 17.57 -29.00 -20.88
N PHE A 8 17.16 -28.13 -21.79
CA PHE A 8 17.23 -26.69 -21.59
C PHE A 8 16.02 -26.25 -20.75
N ILE A 9 16.24 -25.99 -19.46
CA ILE A 9 15.26 -25.30 -18.61
C ILE A 9 15.42 -23.81 -18.88
N ILE A 10 14.57 -23.25 -19.75
CA ILE A 10 14.45 -21.80 -19.92
C ILE A 10 13.58 -21.28 -18.79
N SER A 11 14.22 -20.82 -17.72
CA SER A 11 13.54 -20.11 -16.63
C SER A 11 13.15 -18.71 -17.11
N PHE A 12 11.90 -18.55 -17.54
CA PHE A 12 11.32 -17.22 -17.72
C PHE A 12 11.18 -16.54 -16.35
N ASN A 13 12.15 -15.72 -15.97
CA ASN A 13 11.96 -14.75 -14.90
C ASN A 13 11.04 -13.67 -15.46
N PHE A 14 9.73 -13.85 -15.28
CA PHE A 14 8.80 -12.72 -15.39
C PHE A 14 9.18 -11.73 -14.28
N PHE A 15 9.99 -10.73 -14.61
CA PHE A 15 10.16 -9.51 -13.80
C PHE A 15 8.85 -8.70 -13.88
N SER A 16 7.77 -9.25 -13.32
CA SER A 16 6.67 -8.41 -12.86
C SER A 16 7.13 -7.86 -11.52
N ALA A 17 7.08 -6.54 -11.33
CA ALA A 17 7.33 -5.95 -10.02
C ALA A 17 6.40 -6.64 -9.01
N GLN A 18 6.96 -7.32 -8.01
CA GLN A 18 6.14 -8.16 -7.16
C GLN A 18 5.34 -7.25 -6.22
N LYS A 19 4.03 -7.20 -6.47
CA LYS A 19 3.08 -6.35 -5.77
C LYS A 19 2.19 -7.22 -4.90
N ILE A 20 1.97 -6.78 -3.67
CA ILE A 20 1.03 -7.39 -2.75
C ILE A 20 -0.16 -6.45 -2.61
N GLU A 21 -1.35 -6.96 -2.89
CA GLU A 21 -2.59 -6.25 -2.58
C GLU A 21 -2.94 -6.40 -1.10
N TRP A 22 -3.43 -5.33 -0.48
CA TRP A 22 -3.84 -5.36 0.91
C TRP A 22 -5.05 -6.30 1.10
N LYS A 23 -4.98 -7.17 2.11
CA LYS A 23 -6.10 -7.99 2.58
C LYS A 23 -6.06 -8.07 4.10
N ASP A 24 -7.23 -8.25 4.71
CA ASP A 24 -7.37 -8.24 6.17
C ASP A 24 -6.59 -9.38 6.85
N ASP A 25 -6.62 -10.55 6.22
CA ASP A 25 -5.97 -11.79 6.65
C ASP A 25 -4.53 -11.94 6.15
N GLN A 26 -4.03 -11.01 5.33
CA GLN A 26 -2.67 -11.06 4.78
C GLN A 26 -1.74 -10.12 5.53
N LYS A 27 -0.73 -10.68 6.21
CA LYS A 27 0.33 -9.92 6.86
C LYS A 27 1.61 -9.93 6.02
N LEU A 28 2.34 -8.82 6.04
CA LEU A 28 3.67 -8.71 5.46
C LEU A 28 4.63 -9.60 6.24
N VAL A 29 5.57 -10.20 5.51
CA VAL A 29 6.70 -10.95 6.06
C VAL A 29 8.00 -10.34 5.55
N TRP A 30 9.12 -10.59 6.22
CA TRP A 30 10.39 -9.97 5.85
C TRP A 30 10.86 -10.34 4.44
N GLU A 31 10.46 -11.49 3.92
CA GLU A 31 10.70 -11.93 2.54
C GLU A 31 10.05 -11.00 1.49
N ASN A 32 9.06 -10.21 1.90
CA ASN A 32 8.43 -9.22 1.03
C ASN A 32 9.29 -7.96 0.83
N PHE A 33 10.30 -7.72 1.68
CA PHE A 33 11.17 -6.54 1.58
C PHE A 33 12.44 -6.91 0.81
N ARG A 34 12.39 -6.78 -0.53
CA ARG A 34 13.39 -7.33 -1.45
C ARG A 34 14.34 -6.28 -2.02
N SER A 35 14.04 -5.00 -1.84
CA SER A 35 14.89 -3.96 -2.35
C SER A 35 16.22 -3.94 -1.60
N LYS A 36 17.33 -3.99 -2.36
CA LYS A 36 18.70 -3.87 -1.82
C LYS A 36 19.13 -2.42 -1.65
N LYS A 37 18.31 -1.47 -2.09
CA LYS A 37 18.63 -0.04 -2.06
C LYS A 37 18.12 0.58 -0.77
N ASN A 38 19.03 0.78 0.19
CA ASN A 38 18.82 1.74 1.26
C ASN A 38 19.40 3.10 0.80
N ASN A 39 18.52 4.06 0.50
CA ASN A 39 18.93 5.40 0.08
C ASN A 39 19.01 6.39 1.26
N LEU A 40 18.77 5.96 2.50
CA LEU A 40 18.69 6.84 3.67
C LEU A 40 20.06 7.09 4.35
N GLY A 41 21.11 6.34 4.03
CA GLY A 41 22.41 6.46 4.70
C GLY A 41 22.41 5.90 6.13
N GLU A 42 23.31 6.38 7.00
CA GLU A 42 23.30 6.05 8.43
C GLU A 42 22.11 6.72 9.11
N THR A 43 21.09 5.94 9.45
CA THR A 43 19.88 6.39 10.16
C THR A 43 19.40 5.31 11.13
N ASP A 44 18.56 5.72 12.09
CA ASP A 44 17.85 4.81 12.98
C ASP A 44 16.69 4.07 12.28
N VAL A 45 16.40 4.39 11.01
CA VAL A 45 15.42 3.69 10.19
C VAL A 45 16.02 2.37 9.71
N VAL A 46 15.36 1.28 10.05
CA VAL A 46 15.84 -0.10 9.79
C VAL A 46 15.05 -0.82 8.71
N ALA A 47 13.91 -0.28 8.28
CA ALA A 47 13.09 -0.82 7.21
C ALA A 47 12.26 0.29 6.54
N TYR A 48 11.71 0.00 5.38
CA TYR A 48 10.84 0.92 4.67
C TYR A 48 9.79 0.17 3.83
N THR A 49 8.53 0.50 4.09
CA THR A 49 7.36 0.02 3.35
C THR A 49 7.01 0.96 2.20
N HIS A 50 7.31 0.55 0.97
CA HIS A 50 6.86 1.26 -0.22
C HIS A 50 5.43 0.82 -0.60
N CYS A 51 4.43 1.53 -0.09
CA CYS A 51 3.02 1.28 -0.37
C CYS A 51 2.25 2.53 -0.86
N GLY A 52 1.10 2.30 -1.49
CA GLY A 52 0.23 3.35 -2.00
C GLY A 52 -1.01 2.79 -2.69
N TRP A 53 -1.56 3.56 -3.63
CA TRP A 53 -2.77 3.16 -4.35
C TRP A 53 -2.53 3.07 -5.84
N GLU A 54 -3.16 2.07 -6.45
CA GLU A 54 -3.35 1.99 -7.90
C GLU A 54 -4.83 2.12 -8.19
N TYR A 55 -5.20 2.79 -9.28
CA TYR A 55 -6.59 2.87 -9.69
C TYR A 55 -6.74 2.71 -11.19
N SER A 56 -7.86 2.13 -11.60
CA SER A 56 -8.30 2.07 -12.99
C SER A 56 -9.70 2.68 -13.11
N VAL A 57 -9.97 3.29 -14.25
CA VAL A 57 -11.27 3.91 -14.53
C VAL A 57 -11.67 3.63 -15.96
N ILE A 58 -12.94 3.31 -16.16
CA ILE A 58 -13.55 3.23 -17.49
C ILE A 58 -14.45 4.47 -17.64
N THR A 59 -14.09 5.35 -18.57
CA THR A 59 -14.84 6.56 -18.93
C THR A 59 -15.37 6.48 -20.37
N SER A 60 -16.28 7.39 -20.72
CA SER A 60 -16.85 7.54 -22.06
C SER A 60 -16.66 8.96 -22.59
N SER A 61 -16.68 9.14 -23.91
CA SER A 61 -16.81 10.49 -24.50
C SER A 61 -18.16 11.12 -24.19
N ASP A 62 -19.20 10.32 -23.93
CA ASP A 62 -20.47 10.81 -23.41
C ASP A 62 -20.34 11.12 -21.90
N PRO A 63 -20.48 12.40 -21.48
CA PRO A 63 -20.30 12.81 -20.10
C PRO A 63 -21.29 12.18 -19.11
N LYS A 64 -22.44 11.68 -19.57
CA LYS A 64 -23.50 11.14 -18.70
C LYS A 64 -23.37 9.65 -18.43
N VAL A 65 -22.51 8.94 -19.16
CA VAL A 65 -22.29 7.50 -18.96
C VAL A 65 -21.67 7.24 -17.60
N SER A 66 -22.22 6.22 -16.91
CA SER A 66 -21.75 5.79 -15.60
C SER A 66 -20.29 5.34 -15.65
N VAL A 67 -19.52 5.72 -14.64
CA VAL A 67 -18.12 5.29 -14.53
C VAL A 67 -17.97 4.20 -13.49
N LYS A 68 -17.03 3.28 -13.75
CA LYS A 68 -16.54 2.34 -12.75
C LYS A 68 -15.08 2.68 -12.48
N ILE A 69 -14.76 2.89 -11.20
CA ILE A 69 -13.41 3.19 -10.73
C ILE A 69 -13.04 2.08 -9.75
N ASP A 70 -11.94 1.38 -10.03
CA ASP A 70 -11.36 0.39 -9.13
C ASP A 70 -10.13 1.01 -8.47
N ILE A 71 -10.03 0.88 -7.15
CA ILE A 71 -8.94 1.46 -6.34
C ILE A 71 -8.40 0.35 -5.45
N GLN A 72 -7.10 0.10 -5.53
CA GLN A 72 -6.41 -0.98 -4.83
C GLN A 72 -5.27 -0.40 -3.99
N THR A 73 -5.04 -1.00 -2.82
CA THR A 73 -3.91 -0.67 -1.96
C THR A 73 -2.80 -1.67 -2.21
N ILE A 74 -1.63 -1.18 -2.60
CA ILE A 74 -0.52 -1.99 -3.09
C ILE A 74 0.73 -1.74 -2.25
N PHE A 75 1.38 -2.84 -1.86
CA PHE A 75 2.75 -2.89 -1.36
C PHE A 75 3.68 -3.35 -2.48
N ASN A 76 4.82 -2.69 -2.63
CA ASN A 76 5.80 -3.01 -3.67
C ASN A 76 7.04 -3.69 -3.06
N GLU A 77 7.20 -4.99 -3.29
CA GLU A 77 8.28 -5.79 -2.69
C GLU A 77 9.67 -5.30 -3.13
N ASP A 78 9.81 -4.93 -4.41
CA ASP A 78 11.09 -4.54 -5.01
C ASP A 78 11.54 -3.12 -4.67
N LYS A 79 10.64 -2.32 -4.06
CA LYS A 79 10.93 -0.96 -3.56
C LYS A 79 10.94 -0.86 -2.04
N SER A 80 10.54 -1.92 -1.35
CA SER A 80 10.57 -2.01 0.11
C SER A 80 11.86 -2.69 0.54
N TRP A 81 12.57 -2.10 1.51
CA TRP A 81 13.87 -2.59 1.96
C TRP A 81 13.87 -2.81 3.47
N LYS A 82 14.84 -3.59 3.93
CA LYS A 82 15.08 -3.87 5.33
C LYS A 82 16.58 -3.98 5.61
N ASP A 83 16.99 -3.70 6.83
CA ASP A 83 18.34 -3.93 7.33
C ASP A 83 18.39 -5.30 8.02
N ASP A 84 18.93 -6.30 7.32
CA ASP A 84 18.97 -7.70 7.77
C ASP A 84 19.61 -7.91 9.16
N LYS A 85 20.41 -6.95 9.65
CA LYS A 85 21.08 -7.05 10.95
C LYS A 85 20.28 -6.42 12.09
N ARG A 86 19.40 -5.46 11.79
CA ARG A 86 18.69 -4.65 12.79
C ARG A 86 17.19 -4.92 12.86
N ILE A 87 16.64 -5.62 11.86
CA ILE A 87 15.22 -6.00 11.83
C ILE A 87 14.84 -6.94 12.98
N ASN A 88 13.58 -6.87 13.38
CA ASN A 88 12.95 -7.78 14.34
C ASN A 88 11.42 -7.75 14.17
N ASP A 89 10.70 -8.68 14.78
CA ASP A 89 9.24 -8.80 14.61
C ASP A 89 8.47 -7.54 15.00
N TYR A 90 8.98 -6.76 15.95
CA TYR A 90 8.34 -5.53 16.38
C TYR A 90 8.37 -4.44 15.30
N VAL A 91 9.51 -4.33 14.60
CA VAL A 91 9.65 -3.46 13.43
C VAL A 91 8.75 -3.93 12.30
N LEU A 92 8.59 -5.24 12.09
CA LEU A 92 7.69 -5.75 11.05
C LEU A 92 6.24 -5.32 11.30
N VAL A 93 5.80 -5.30 12.56
CA VAL A 93 4.49 -4.75 12.94
C VAL A 93 4.40 -3.26 12.58
N HIS A 94 5.46 -2.48 12.80
CA HIS A 94 5.51 -1.06 12.41
C HIS A 94 5.33 -0.90 10.91
N GLU A 95 6.08 -1.67 10.13
CA GLU A 95 6.00 -1.67 8.67
C GLU A 95 4.63 -2.10 8.14
N GLN A 96 3.99 -3.11 8.76
CA GLN A 96 2.61 -3.48 8.46
C GLN A 96 1.64 -2.32 8.67
N LYS A 97 1.83 -1.50 9.72
CA LYS A 97 0.94 -0.36 9.97
C LYS A 97 1.00 0.69 8.87
N HIS A 98 2.16 0.90 8.24
CA HIS A 98 2.21 1.77 7.05
C HIS A 98 1.30 1.28 5.93
N PHE A 99 1.24 -0.03 5.70
CA PHE A 99 0.36 -0.62 4.68
C PHE A 99 -1.12 -0.52 5.07
N ASP A 100 -1.44 -0.70 6.35
CA ASP A 100 -2.80 -0.53 6.88
C ASP A 100 -3.27 0.93 6.78
N ILE A 101 -2.39 1.90 7.08
CA ILE A 101 -2.67 3.34 6.91
C ILE A 101 -2.96 3.66 5.43
N ALA A 102 -2.26 3.03 4.49
CA ALA A 102 -2.56 3.16 3.08
C ALA A 102 -3.97 2.65 2.75
N GLU A 103 -4.38 1.50 3.29
CA GLU A 103 -5.74 0.99 3.08
C GLU A 103 -6.81 1.88 3.71
N ILE A 104 -6.61 2.41 4.93
CA ILE A 104 -7.55 3.36 5.55
C ILE A 104 -7.88 4.51 4.59
N HIS A 105 -6.85 5.08 3.95
CA HIS A 105 -7.03 6.19 3.03
C HIS A 105 -7.56 5.75 1.66
N ALA A 106 -7.28 4.53 1.20
CA ALA A 106 -7.98 3.95 0.06
C ALA A 106 -9.48 3.80 0.33
N ARG A 107 -9.88 3.34 1.52
CA ARG A 107 -11.29 3.26 1.92
C ARG A 107 -11.95 4.64 1.97
N LYS A 108 -11.26 5.66 2.49
CA LYS A 108 -11.73 7.07 2.43
C LYS A 108 -11.90 7.55 0.99
N LEU A 109 -10.95 7.24 0.10
CA LEU A 109 -11.04 7.57 -1.33
C LEU A 109 -12.24 6.87 -1.98
N ARG A 110 -12.41 5.56 -1.79
CA ARG A 110 -13.56 4.79 -2.30
C ARG A 110 -14.88 5.36 -1.79
N LYS A 111 -14.97 5.77 -0.52
CA LYS A 111 -16.13 6.43 0.08
C LYS A 111 -16.50 7.74 -0.64
N GLU A 112 -15.51 8.63 -0.82
CA GLU A 112 -15.73 9.93 -1.47
C GLU A 112 -16.08 9.78 -2.96
N VAL A 113 -15.42 8.85 -3.65
CA VAL A 113 -15.72 8.49 -5.04
C VAL A 113 -17.14 7.97 -5.16
N ALA A 114 -17.55 7.01 -4.32
CA ALA A 114 -18.89 6.44 -4.33
C ALA A 114 -19.97 7.49 -4.05
N ALA A 115 -19.68 8.50 -3.23
CA ALA A 115 -20.61 9.58 -2.91
C ALA A 115 -20.73 10.62 -4.05
N ARG A 116 -19.62 10.99 -4.69
CA ARG A 116 -19.56 12.18 -5.57
C ARG A 116 -19.44 11.89 -7.06
N ILE A 117 -19.04 10.69 -7.45
CA ILE A 117 -18.73 10.37 -8.84
C ILE A 117 -19.69 9.30 -9.36
N LYS A 118 -20.64 9.70 -10.21
CA LYS A 118 -21.61 8.79 -10.82
C LYS A 118 -21.37 8.58 -12.30
N ASN A 119 -20.90 9.60 -13.00
CA ASN A 119 -20.68 9.59 -14.44
C ASN A 119 -19.31 10.18 -14.84
N THR A 120 -19.03 10.19 -16.13
CA THR A 120 -17.74 10.67 -16.66
C THR A 120 -17.52 12.16 -16.39
N SER A 121 -18.57 12.98 -16.43
CA SER A 121 -18.47 14.40 -16.08
C SER A 121 -18.03 14.61 -14.63
N ASP A 122 -18.63 13.88 -13.69
CA ASP A 122 -18.27 13.95 -12.28
C ASP A 122 -16.83 13.51 -12.06
N PHE A 123 -16.39 12.44 -12.74
CA PHE A 123 -15.01 11.96 -12.64
C PHE A 123 -14.02 13.05 -13.07
N ASN A 124 -14.22 13.60 -14.26
CA ASN A 124 -13.36 14.65 -14.82
C ASN A 124 -13.32 15.91 -13.93
N LYS A 125 -14.44 16.22 -13.27
CA LYS A 125 -14.57 17.41 -12.42
C LYS A 125 -14.00 17.23 -11.01
N TYR A 126 -14.22 16.07 -10.39
CA TYR A 126 -14.02 15.90 -8.93
C TYR A 126 -12.89 14.95 -8.56
N PHE A 127 -12.54 13.97 -9.40
CA PHE A 127 -11.62 12.91 -8.97
C PHE A 127 -10.24 13.44 -8.56
N LYS A 128 -9.66 14.34 -9.37
CA LYS A 128 -8.33 14.90 -9.10
C LYS A 128 -8.25 15.62 -7.75
N SER A 129 -9.26 16.41 -7.40
CA SER A 129 -9.27 17.16 -6.13
C SER A 129 -9.52 16.25 -4.93
N ILE A 130 -10.43 15.26 -5.07
CA ILE A 130 -10.65 14.23 -4.05
C ILE A 130 -9.35 13.46 -3.80
N TYR A 131 -8.71 12.97 -4.87
CA TYR A 131 -7.46 12.22 -4.77
C TYR A 131 -6.35 13.05 -4.11
N ALA A 132 -6.18 14.31 -4.51
CA ALA A 132 -5.16 15.20 -3.93
C ALA A 132 -5.38 15.43 -2.43
N LYS A 133 -6.62 15.66 -2.01
CA LYS A 133 -6.99 15.80 -0.59
C LYS A 133 -6.62 14.54 0.20
N ILE A 134 -7.10 13.38 -0.24
CA ILE A 134 -6.87 12.11 0.47
C ILE A 134 -5.37 11.73 0.47
N SER A 135 -4.65 12.01 -0.62
CA SER A 135 -3.20 11.80 -0.69
C SER A 135 -2.45 12.69 0.31
N SER A 136 -2.89 13.94 0.50
CA SER A 136 -2.31 14.82 1.52
C SER A 136 -2.58 14.32 2.93
N GLU A 137 -3.80 13.88 3.23
CA GLU A 137 -4.17 13.30 4.53
C GLU A 137 -3.35 12.04 4.82
N TYR A 138 -3.19 11.16 3.82
CA TYR A 138 -2.37 9.97 3.90
C TYR A 138 -0.91 10.28 4.25
N LYS A 139 -0.28 11.22 3.52
CA LYS A 139 1.11 11.63 3.78
C LYS A 139 1.28 12.19 5.19
N ASN A 140 0.33 13.01 5.64
CA ASN A 140 0.34 13.57 6.99
C ASN A 140 0.20 12.49 8.06
N TYR A 141 -0.65 11.48 7.83
CA TYR A 141 -0.80 10.34 8.74
C TYR A 141 0.50 9.54 8.80
N GLN A 142 1.07 9.13 7.66
CA GLN A 142 2.33 8.37 7.63
C GLN A 142 3.45 9.11 8.39
N ALA A 143 3.63 10.40 8.12
CA ALA A 143 4.65 11.21 8.79
C ALA A 143 4.39 11.37 10.30
N ALA A 144 3.12 11.54 10.72
CA ALA A 144 2.77 11.60 12.13
C ALA A 144 3.04 10.26 12.83
N TYR A 145 2.69 9.14 12.18
CA TYR A 145 2.93 7.81 12.70
C TYR A 145 4.43 7.54 12.92
N ASP A 146 5.27 7.82 11.93
CA ASP A 146 6.73 7.68 12.08
C ASP A 146 7.29 8.57 13.19
N ARG A 147 6.91 9.86 13.21
CA ARG A 147 7.38 10.80 14.23
C ARG A 147 6.99 10.35 15.63
N ASP A 148 5.70 10.06 15.85
CA ASP A 148 5.15 9.81 17.18
C ASP A 148 5.62 8.47 17.75
N THR A 149 5.83 7.46 16.88
CA THR A 149 6.40 6.17 17.26
C THR A 149 7.92 6.16 17.26
N SER A 150 8.57 7.25 16.86
CA SER A 150 10.02 7.30 16.63
C SER A 150 10.49 6.16 15.71
N HIS A 151 9.84 6.03 14.56
CA HIS A 151 10.08 4.97 13.55
C HIS A 151 9.99 3.56 14.16
N GLY A 152 8.99 3.34 15.02
CA GLY A 152 8.76 2.05 15.69
C GLY A 152 9.63 1.79 16.93
N MET A 153 10.36 2.78 17.45
CA MET A 153 11.13 2.62 18.69
C MET A 153 10.29 2.83 19.96
N ASN A 154 9.28 3.70 19.90
CA ASN A 154 8.37 3.97 21.00
C ASN A 154 7.22 2.97 21.02
N LYS A 155 7.33 1.97 21.91
CA LYS A 155 6.39 0.85 21.96
C LYS A 155 4.99 1.24 22.42
N GLU A 156 4.91 2.16 23.37
CA GLU A 156 3.64 2.65 23.90
C GLU A 156 2.85 3.36 22.80
N LYS A 157 3.50 4.29 22.08
CA LYS A 157 2.84 5.02 20.98
C LYS A 157 2.46 4.13 19.81
N GLN A 158 3.29 3.16 19.44
CA GLN A 158 2.89 2.22 18.38
C GLN A 158 1.71 1.34 18.82
N SER A 159 1.60 0.96 20.10
CA SER A 159 0.43 0.25 20.62
C SER A 159 -0.87 1.09 20.55
N GLU A 160 -0.79 2.38 20.91
CA GLU A 160 -1.90 3.32 20.75
C GLU A 160 -2.34 3.41 19.27
N TYR A 161 -1.37 3.58 18.36
CA TYR A 161 -1.64 3.64 16.92
C TYR A 161 -2.20 2.31 16.37
N ASN A 162 -1.72 1.16 16.85
CA ASN A 162 -2.24 -0.14 16.43
C ASN A 162 -3.75 -0.25 16.69
N SER A 163 -4.19 0.18 17.88
CA SER A 163 -5.60 0.18 18.25
C SER A 163 -6.40 1.15 17.38
N ARG A 164 -5.89 2.38 17.23
CA ARG A 164 -6.54 3.40 16.40
C ARG A 164 -6.67 3.00 14.92
N ILE A 165 -5.63 2.41 14.34
CA ILE A 165 -5.63 1.95 12.93
C ILE A 165 -6.65 0.82 12.77
N ALA A 166 -6.74 -0.10 13.73
CA ALA A 166 -7.75 -1.15 13.71
C ALA A 166 -9.18 -0.57 13.75
N ASP A 167 -9.42 0.41 14.63
CA ASP A 167 -10.72 1.11 14.70
C ASP A 167 -11.04 1.86 13.40
N ASP A 168 -10.07 2.58 12.84
CA ASP A 168 -10.23 3.32 11.57
C ASP A 168 -10.55 2.36 10.41
N LEU A 169 -9.91 1.19 10.35
CA LEU A 169 -10.22 0.15 9.37
C LEU A 169 -11.65 -0.36 9.56
N GLU A 170 -12.05 -0.72 10.77
CA GLU A 170 -13.38 -1.26 11.08
C GLU A 170 -14.50 -0.24 10.77
N GLN A 171 -14.32 1.02 11.15
CA GLN A 171 -15.27 2.11 10.84
C GLN A 171 -15.48 2.29 9.33
N LEU A 172 -14.49 1.92 8.52
CA LEU A 172 -14.50 2.06 7.08
C LEU A 172 -14.73 0.73 6.34
N LYS A 173 -15.09 -0.36 7.02
CA LYS A 173 -15.22 -1.71 6.43
C LYS A 173 -16.14 -1.79 5.21
N ASN A 174 -17.20 -0.97 5.18
CA ASN A 174 -18.13 -0.93 4.04
C ASN A 174 -17.49 -0.41 2.73
N TYR A 175 -16.27 0.12 2.81
CA TYR A 175 -15.48 0.60 1.68
C TYR A 175 -14.20 -0.22 1.48
N GLN A 176 -14.07 -1.37 2.14
CA GLN A 176 -13.06 -2.37 1.78
C GLN A 176 -13.37 -2.90 0.38
N LYS A 177 -12.33 -3.13 -0.42
CA LYS A 177 -12.47 -3.79 -1.72
C LYS A 177 -12.90 -5.24 -1.50
N LEU A 178 -13.91 -5.68 -2.25
CA LEU A 178 -14.38 -7.07 -2.30
C LEU A 178 -13.43 -7.95 -3.13
#